data_AF-A0A7K8XZG0-F1
#
_entry.id   AF-A0A7K8XZG0-F1
#
_cell.length_a   1.000
_cell.length_b   1.000
_cell.length_c   1.000
_cell.angle_alpha   90.00
_cell.angle_beta   90.00
_cell.angle_gamma   90.00
#
_symmetry.space_group_name_H-M   'P 1'
#
loop_
_entity.id
_entity.type
_entity.pdbx_description
1 polymer ?
#
loop_
_entity_poly.entity_id
_entity_poly.type
_entity_poly.pdbx_seq_one_letter_code
_entity_poly.pdbx_strand_id
1 'polypeptide(L)'
;WVMVLVTVVGLLQDPAFHAAKCTAEALRLKFPHKFADPVLQPLVEVAWHEYLQKKKRELRGEVWAYSSAVMCFLDGQLLGDDKELLLWSSQEWNYQDTKPSTLHQATAEDFYTNYLKKRQASSRALNLEHVFVFLEIAIEEQPIGRLLFELFSDLCPRTCENFRALCAGGAKSARDGRELTYKNSVFHRLLKNWWIQGGDIITGKGGGGESIYGPTFEDESFAVRHEGRGVLGMANRGRHTNGSQFYITFQPAPHLDKRYVAFGQLIEGTEVLQKLEDVPTCNERPSVTCRIIKCGTFQP
;
A
#
# COMPACT_ATOMS: atom_id res chain seq x y z
N TRP A 1 -11.47 6.22 -39.63
CA TRP A 1 -12.26 6.06 -38.39
C TRP A 1 -11.28 5.87 -37.27
N VAL A 2 -11.30 6.76 -36.27
CA VAL A 2 -10.48 6.60 -35.06
C VAL A 2 -11.16 5.54 -34.20
N MET A 3 -10.39 4.56 -33.71
CA MET A 3 -10.88 3.52 -32.81
C MET A 3 -11.06 4.12 -31.42
N VAL A 4 -12.16 3.78 -30.74
CA VAL A 4 -12.43 4.21 -29.37
C VAL A 4 -11.45 3.52 -28.43
N LEU A 5 -10.78 4.29 -27.59
CA LEU A 5 -9.92 3.78 -26.54
C LEU A 5 -10.66 3.82 -25.19
N VAL A 6 -10.89 2.64 -24.61
CA VAL A 6 -11.38 2.52 -23.23
C VAL A 6 -10.19 2.40 -22.29
N THR A 7 -10.12 3.27 -21.29
CA THR A 7 -9.15 3.19 -20.20
C THR A 7 -9.86 2.89 -18.89
N VAL A 8 -9.40 1.90 -18.15
CA VAL A 8 -9.95 1.49 -16.85
C VAL A 8 -8.84 1.55 -15.82
N VAL A 9 -8.98 2.42 -14.83
CA VAL A 9 -8.04 2.54 -13.69
C VAL A 9 -8.80 2.29 -12.41
N GLY A 10 -8.34 1.38 -11.55
CA GLY A 10 -9.10 1.05 -10.34
C GLY A 10 -8.37 0.19 -9.33
N LEU A 11 -9.01 -0.01 -8.19
CA LEU A 11 -8.57 -0.91 -7.13
C LEU A 11 -8.56 -2.35 -7.64
N LEU A 12 -7.39 -2.97 -7.61
CA LEU A 12 -7.20 -4.31 -8.14
C LEU A 12 -8.01 -5.39 -7.41
N GLN A 13 -8.35 -5.14 -6.13
CA GLN A 13 -9.09 -6.08 -5.28
C GLN A 13 -10.60 -5.80 -5.30
N ASP A 14 -11.04 -4.76 -6.00
CA ASP A 14 -12.44 -4.37 -6.03
C ASP A 14 -13.18 -5.00 -7.22
N PRO A 15 -14.35 -5.63 -7.01
CA PRO A 15 -15.13 -6.24 -8.09
C PRO A 15 -15.53 -5.26 -9.21
N ALA A 16 -15.73 -3.97 -8.90
CA ALA A 16 -16.10 -2.95 -9.88
C ALA A 16 -15.00 -2.77 -10.94
N PHE A 17 -13.73 -2.81 -10.53
CA PHE A 17 -12.60 -2.78 -11.48
C PHE A 17 -12.66 -3.96 -12.45
N HIS A 18 -12.97 -5.16 -11.97
CA HIS A 18 -13.04 -6.36 -12.80
C HIS A 18 -14.26 -6.37 -13.72
N ALA A 19 -15.39 -5.81 -13.28
CA ALA A 19 -16.56 -5.59 -14.12
C ALA A 19 -16.26 -4.60 -15.27
N ALA A 20 -15.63 -3.46 -14.95
CA ALA A 20 -15.23 -2.46 -15.94
C ALA A 20 -14.19 -3.01 -16.93
N LYS A 21 -13.17 -3.71 -16.41
CA LYS A 21 -12.17 -4.42 -17.21
C LYS A 21 -12.83 -5.41 -18.18
N CYS A 22 -13.71 -6.27 -17.67
CA CYS A 22 -14.45 -7.25 -18.46
C CYS A 22 -15.23 -6.59 -19.59
N THR A 23 -15.89 -5.47 -19.31
CA THR A 23 -16.67 -4.71 -20.28
C THR A 23 -15.76 -4.15 -21.38
N ALA A 24 -14.64 -3.52 -21.01
CA ALA A 24 -13.68 -2.97 -21.95
C ALA A 24 -13.07 -4.05 -22.89
N GLU A 25 -12.67 -5.19 -22.32
CA GLU A 25 -12.14 -6.33 -23.08
C GLU A 25 -13.19 -6.95 -24.02
N ALA A 26 -14.44 -7.06 -23.55
CA ALA A 26 -15.53 -7.62 -24.36
C ALA A 26 -15.92 -6.71 -25.53
N LEU A 27 -15.92 -5.38 -25.34
CA LEU A 27 -16.14 -4.42 -26.42
C LEU A 27 -15.06 -4.54 -27.49
N ARG A 28 -13.79 -4.65 -27.08
CA ARG A 28 -12.66 -4.88 -28.00
C ARG A 28 -12.81 -6.18 -28.78
N LEU A 29 -13.21 -7.26 -28.11
CA LEU A 29 -13.37 -8.58 -28.72
C LEU A 29 -14.55 -8.60 -29.72
N LYS A 30 -15.69 -8.01 -29.36
CA LYS A 30 -16.92 -8.01 -30.17
C LYS A 30 -16.84 -7.04 -31.34
N PHE A 31 -16.10 -5.94 -31.19
CA PHE A 31 -16.01 -4.87 -32.20
C PHE A 31 -14.55 -4.49 -32.52
N PRO A 32 -13.77 -5.41 -33.11
CA PRO A 32 -12.32 -5.28 -33.19
C PRO A 32 -11.82 -4.14 -34.10
N HIS A 33 -12.65 -3.64 -35.01
CA HIS A 33 -12.33 -2.50 -35.88
C HIS A 33 -12.82 -1.16 -35.32
N LYS A 34 -13.52 -1.18 -34.18
CA LYS A 34 -14.12 0.00 -33.55
C LYS A 34 -13.42 0.38 -32.25
N PHE A 35 -12.81 -0.58 -31.57
CA PHE A 35 -12.14 -0.39 -30.29
C PHE A 35 -10.66 -0.74 -30.37
N ALA A 36 -9.83 0.13 -29.81
CA ALA A 36 -8.42 -0.14 -29.53
C ALA A 36 -8.28 -1.13 -28.37
N ASP A 37 -7.09 -1.71 -28.22
CA ASP A 37 -6.79 -2.53 -27.04
C ASP A 37 -6.94 -1.65 -25.78
N PRO A 38 -7.73 -2.08 -24.78
CA PRO A 38 -8.02 -1.25 -23.63
C PRO A 38 -6.79 -1.04 -22.76
N VAL A 39 -6.67 0.15 -22.17
CA VAL A 39 -5.63 0.45 -21.18
C VAL A 39 -6.17 0.10 -19.80
N LEU A 40 -5.61 -0.95 -19.19
CA LEU A 40 -6.01 -1.45 -17.88
C LEU A 40 -4.92 -1.14 -16.86
N GLN A 41 -5.26 -0.36 -15.83
CA GLN A 41 -4.33 0.05 -14.78
C GLN A 41 -4.86 -0.39 -13.40
N PRO A 42 -4.60 -1.64 -12.98
CA PRO A 42 -4.90 -2.11 -11.64
C PRO A 42 -3.96 -1.46 -10.61
N LEU A 43 -4.50 -0.95 -9.51
CA LEU A 43 -3.76 -0.28 -8.45
C LEU A 43 -4.04 -0.90 -7.08
N VAL A 44 -3.01 -0.97 -6.23
CA VAL A 44 -3.17 -1.26 -4.79
C VAL A 44 -3.83 -0.06 -4.08
N GLU A 45 -4.31 -0.23 -2.85
CA GLU A 45 -5.10 0.81 -2.17
C GLU A 45 -4.39 2.17 -2.09
N VAL A 46 -3.12 2.18 -1.71
CA VAL A 46 -2.37 3.44 -1.55
C VAL A 46 -2.19 4.15 -2.89
N ALA A 47 -1.90 3.39 -3.96
CA ALA A 47 -1.69 3.94 -5.29
C ALA A 47 -3.01 4.44 -5.90
N TRP A 48 -4.13 3.75 -5.63
CA TRP A 48 -5.46 4.22 -6.00
C TRP A 48 -5.81 5.51 -5.29
N HIS A 49 -5.54 5.60 -3.98
CA HIS A 49 -5.79 6.81 -3.20
C HIS A 49 -5.01 8.00 -3.78
N GLU A 50 -3.72 7.84 -4.06
CA GLU A 50 -2.91 8.89 -4.68
C GLU A 50 -3.40 9.27 -6.09
N TYR A 51 -3.72 8.27 -6.91
CA TYR A 51 -4.28 8.46 -8.24
C TYR A 51 -5.58 9.27 -8.18
N LEU A 52 -6.50 8.89 -7.31
CA LEU A 52 -7.79 9.55 -7.16
C LEU A 52 -7.62 10.99 -6.66
N GLN A 53 -6.75 11.25 -5.68
CA GLN A 53 -6.47 12.61 -5.20
C GLN A 53 -5.84 13.50 -6.29
N LYS A 54 -4.99 12.92 -7.15
CA LYS A 54 -4.45 13.63 -8.31
C LYS A 54 -5.55 13.93 -9.33
N LYS A 55 -6.39 12.95 -9.66
CA LYS A 55 -7.49 13.11 -10.63
C LYS A 55 -8.56 14.09 -10.18
N LYS A 56 -8.91 14.12 -8.88
CA LYS A 56 -9.81 15.14 -8.31
C LYS A 56 -9.31 16.56 -8.53
N ARG A 57 -8.00 16.78 -8.37
CA ARG A 57 -7.36 18.09 -8.62
C ARG A 57 -7.31 18.46 -10.11
N GLU A 58 -7.04 17.47 -10.97
CA GLU A 58 -6.96 17.65 -12.43
C GLU A 58 -8.33 17.96 -13.05
N LEU A 59 -9.35 17.15 -12.76
CA LEU A 59 -10.67 17.22 -13.41
C LEU A 59 -11.60 18.27 -12.77
N ARG A 60 -11.43 18.57 -11.47
CA ARG A 60 -12.26 19.53 -10.71
C ARG A 60 -13.77 19.18 -10.77
N GLY A 61 -14.63 20.09 -10.32
CA GLY A 61 -16.09 19.93 -10.42
C GLY A 61 -16.66 18.78 -9.59
N GLU A 62 -17.62 18.05 -10.16
CA GLU A 62 -18.34 16.96 -9.47
C GLU A 62 -17.44 15.78 -9.06
N VAL A 63 -16.26 15.67 -9.68
CA VAL A 63 -15.27 14.62 -9.37
C VAL A 63 -14.75 14.74 -7.93
N TRP A 64 -14.87 15.90 -7.26
CA TRP A 64 -14.51 16.03 -5.85
C TRP A 64 -15.25 15.02 -4.94
N ALA A 65 -16.52 14.73 -5.28
CA ALA A 65 -17.35 13.77 -4.56
C ALA A 65 -17.17 12.31 -5.04
N TYR A 66 -16.26 12.04 -5.98
CA TYR A 66 -16.04 10.70 -6.53
C TYR A 66 -15.60 9.72 -5.45
N SER A 67 -16.30 8.59 -5.35
CA SER A 67 -16.13 7.58 -4.30
C SER A 67 -16.02 6.14 -4.81
N SER A 68 -16.23 5.90 -6.12
CA SER A 68 -16.09 4.56 -6.69
C SER A 68 -14.64 4.07 -6.64
N ALA A 69 -14.47 2.75 -6.70
CA ALA A 69 -13.19 2.05 -6.69
C ALA A 69 -12.51 1.97 -8.07
N VAL A 70 -13.19 2.44 -9.13
CA VAL A 70 -12.73 2.39 -10.51
C VAL A 70 -13.13 3.66 -11.23
N MET A 71 -12.29 4.17 -12.13
CA MET A 71 -12.59 5.26 -13.07
C MET A 71 -12.40 4.76 -14.51
N CYS A 72 -13.42 4.97 -15.32
CA CYS A 72 -13.47 4.61 -16.73
C CYS A 72 -13.38 5.86 -17.61
N PHE A 73 -12.57 5.80 -18.66
CA PHE A 73 -12.40 6.90 -19.62
C PHE A 73 -12.61 6.42 -21.05
N LEU A 74 -13.20 7.29 -21.88
CA LEU A 74 -13.32 7.12 -23.32
C LEU A 74 -12.47 8.19 -24.00
N ASP A 75 -11.46 7.77 -24.77
CA ASP A 75 -10.54 8.67 -25.48
C ASP A 75 -9.96 9.79 -24.57
N GLY A 76 -9.71 9.44 -23.30
CA GLY A 76 -9.15 10.33 -22.27
C GLY A 76 -10.18 11.18 -21.52
N GLN A 77 -11.46 11.17 -21.91
CA GLN A 77 -12.54 11.85 -21.19
C GLN A 77 -13.15 10.93 -20.13
N LEU A 78 -13.37 11.45 -18.92
CA LEU A 78 -13.99 10.67 -17.83
C LEU A 78 -15.42 10.31 -18.21
N LEU A 79 -15.72 9.01 -18.20
CA LEU A 79 -17.07 8.48 -18.39
C LEU A 79 -17.79 8.34 -17.04
N GLY A 80 -17.11 7.78 -16.03
CA GLY A 80 -17.70 7.43 -14.75
C GLY A 80 -17.05 6.19 -14.15
N ASP A 81 -17.81 5.39 -13.41
CA ASP A 81 -17.42 4.10 -12.86
C ASP A 81 -17.74 2.90 -13.80
N ASP A 82 -17.80 1.69 -13.24
CA ASP A 82 -18.16 0.46 -13.96
C ASP A 82 -19.61 0.47 -14.45
N LYS A 83 -20.54 1.06 -13.71
CA LYS A 83 -21.96 1.13 -14.06
C LYS A 83 -22.19 2.12 -15.18
N GLU A 84 -21.54 3.28 -15.16
CA GLU A 84 -21.60 4.22 -16.29
C GLU A 84 -20.98 3.62 -17.55
N LEU A 85 -19.87 2.88 -17.43
CA LEU A 85 -19.29 2.15 -18.56
C LEU A 85 -20.24 1.09 -19.12
N LEU A 86 -20.87 0.31 -18.25
CA LEU A 86 -21.82 -0.71 -18.66
C LEU A 86 -23.06 -0.09 -19.31
N LEU A 87 -23.60 0.99 -18.75
CA LEU A 87 -24.75 1.72 -19.29
C LEU A 87 -24.44 2.26 -20.69
N TRP A 88 -23.29 2.94 -20.86
CA TRP A 88 -22.83 3.44 -22.15
C TRP A 88 -22.65 2.31 -23.17
N SER A 89 -22.05 1.20 -22.77
CA SER A 89 -21.83 0.04 -23.64
C SER A 89 -23.15 -0.60 -24.12
N SER A 90 -24.18 -0.58 -23.27
CA SER A 90 -25.52 -1.06 -23.62
C SER A 90 -26.21 -0.13 -24.62
N GLN A 91 -26.16 1.18 -24.37
CA GLN A 91 -26.85 2.17 -25.20
C GLN A 91 -26.21 2.31 -26.59
N GLU A 92 -24.88 2.41 -26.65
CA GLU A 92 -24.16 2.72 -27.90
C GLU A 92 -23.77 1.49 -28.69
N TRP A 93 -23.59 0.34 -28.03
CA TRP A 93 -23.03 -0.87 -28.63
C TRP A 93 -23.89 -2.11 -28.48
N ASN A 94 -25.07 -1.99 -27.85
CA ASN A 94 -25.96 -3.11 -27.55
C ASN A 94 -25.18 -4.27 -26.89
N TYR A 95 -24.26 -3.92 -25.99
CA TYR A 95 -23.49 -4.85 -25.17
C TYR A 95 -24.13 -4.94 -23.79
N GLN A 96 -24.29 -6.16 -23.29
CA GLN A 96 -24.73 -6.43 -21.94
C GLN A 96 -23.76 -7.42 -21.31
N ASP A 97 -23.35 -7.13 -20.07
CA ASP A 97 -22.64 -8.10 -19.26
C ASP A 97 -23.67 -9.01 -18.57
N THR A 98 -23.68 -10.29 -18.94
CA THR A 98 -24.56 -11.30 -18.35
C THR A 98 -23.90 -12.00 -17.16
N LYS A 99 -22.65 -11.66 -16.84
CA LYS A 99 -21.92 -12.26 -15.72
C LYS A 99 -22.55 -11.83 -14.39
N PRO A 100 -22.75 -12.76 -13.46
CA PRO A 100 -23.23 -12.42 -12.12
C PRO A 100 -22.16 -11.64 -11.36
N SER A 101 -22.58 -10.76 -10.44
CA SER A 101 -21.66 -10.01 -9.57
C SER A 101 -20.72 -10.90 -8.75
N THR A 102 -21.16 -12.11 -8.41
CA THR A 102 -20.34 -13.12 -7.71
C THR A 102 -19.12 -13.56 -8.52
N LEU A 103 -19.21 -13.56 -9.86
CA LEU A 103 -18.07 -13.87 -10.71
C LEU A 103 -17.01 -12.76 -10.66
N HIS A 104 -17.43 -11.50 -10.62
CA HIS A 104 -16.52 -10.36 -10.49
C HIS A 104 -15.81 -10.34 -9.13
N GLN A 105 -16.51 -10.78 -8.07
CA GLN A 105 -15.91 -10.99 -6.74
C GLN A 105 -14.83 -12.06 -6.77
N ALA A 106 -15.14 -13.26 -7.27
CA ALA A 106 -14.16 -14.34 -7.40
C ALA A 106 -12.96 -13.95 -8.28
N THR A 107 -13.22 -13.23 -9.37
CA THR A 107 -12.17 -12.71 -10.26
C THR A 107 -11.26 -11.72 -9.53
N ALA A 108 -11.82 -10.87 -8.66
CA ALA A 108 -11.05 -9.92 -7.86
C ALA A 108 -10.12 -10.62 -6.87
N GLU A 109 -10.64 -11.62 -6.16
CA GLU A 109 -9.89 -12.44 -5.19
C GLU A 109 -8.75 -13.21 -5.89
N ASP A 110 -9.06 -13.87 -7.01
CA ASP A 110 -8.06 -14.62 -7.81
C ASP A 110 -7.00 -13.67 -8.38
N PHE A 111 -7.41 -12.52 -8.91
CA PHE A 111 -6.48 -11.54 -9.46
C PHE A 111 -5.53 -11.02 -8.38
N TYR A 112 -6.05 -10.71 -7.19
CA TYR A 112 -5.24 -10.22 -6.10
C TYR A 112 -4.26 -11.27 -5.57
N THR A 113 -4.74 -12.50 -5.37
CA THR A 113 -3.91 -13.63 -4.95
C THR A 113 -2.77 -13.86 -5.94
N ASN A 114 -3.07 -13.84 -7.25
CA ASN A 114 -2.06 -14.00 -8.30
C ASN A 114 -1.09 -12.81 -8.36
N TYR A 115 -1.56 -11.58 -8.12
CA TYR A 115 -0.72 -10.40 -8.01
C TYR A 115 0.33 -10.58 -6.90
N LEU A 116 -0.09 -10.99 -5.69
CA LEU A 116 0.81 -11.19 -4.56
C LEU A 116 1.78 -12.36 -4.79
N LYS A 117 1.29 -13.50 -5.30
CA LYS A 117 2.15 -14.65 -5.65
C LYS A 117 3.19 -14.31 -6.71
N LYS A 118 2.81 -13.52 -7.72
CA LYS A 118 3.75 -13.07 -8.76
C LYS A 118 4.84 -12.16 -8.18
N ARG A 119 4.50 -11.26 -7.25
CA ARG A 119 5.48 -10.41 -6.55
C ARG A 119 6.43 -11.24 -5.70
N GLN A 120 5.92 -12.20 -4.93
CA GLN A 120 6.75 -13.17 -4.21
C GLN A 120 7.73 -13.89 -5.13
N ALA A 121 7.28 -14.36 -6.30
CA ALA A 121 8.10 -15.10 -7.25
C ALA A 121 9.06 -14.24 -8.13
N SER A 122 9.01 -12.90 -8.04
CA SER A 122 9.62 -12.02 -9.07
C SER A 122 11.12 -11.74 -8.95
N SER A 123 11.87 -12.30 -7.98
CA SER A 123 13.34 -12.13 -7.94
C SER A 123 14.09 -13.38 -8.41
N ARG A 124 13.99 -13.69 -9.71
CA ARG A 124 14.74 -14.80 -10.35
C ARG A 124 16.26 -14.59 -10.39
N ALA A 125 16.74 -13.36 -10.19
CA ALA A 125 18.17 -13.05 -10.25
C ALA A 125 18.90 -13.25 -8.92
N LEU A 126 18.20 -13.20 -7.78
CA LEU A 126 18.81 -13.25 -6.44
C LEU A 126 18.19 -14.30 -5.49
N ASN A 127 17.15 -15.05 -5.90
CA ASN A 127 16.39 -15.97 -5.03
C ASN A 127 15.80 -15.27 -3.78
N LEU A 128 15.49 -13.98 -3.88
CA LEU A 128 14.96 -13.19 -2.76
C LEU A 128 13.49 -12.82 -3.02
N GLU A 129 12.58 -13.58 -2.41
CA GLU A 129 11.14 -13.37 -2.56
C GLU A 129 10.69 -12.08 -1.88
N HIS A 130 9.78 -11.32 -2.52
CA HIS A 130 9.12 -10.20 -1.84
C HIS A 130 8.32 -10.75 -0.66
N VAL A 131 8.51 -10.14 0.51
CA VAL A 131 7.86 -10.58 1.73
C VAL A 131 6.73 -9.64 2.07
N PHE A 132 5.59 -10.20 2.46
CA PHE A 132 4.47 -9.41 2.96
C PHE A 132 4.40 -9.54 4.48
N VAL A 133 4.14 -8.43 5.15
CA VAL A 133 4.00 -8.35 6.61
C VAL A 133 2.83 -7.46 6.97
N PHE A 134 2.19 -7.74 8.09
CA PHE A 134 1.07 -6.96 8.56
C PHE A 134 1.28 -6.41 9.97
N LEU A 135 0.63 -5.28 10.24
CA LEU A 135 0.48 -4.68 11.56
C LEU A 135 -1.02 -4.41 11.81
N GLU A 136 -1.62 -5.05 12.82
CA GLU A 136 -2.96 -4.71 13.30
C GLU A 136 -2.85 -3.60 14.35
N ILE A 137 -3.61 -2.54 14.14
CA ILE A 137 -3.47 -1.29 14.87
C ILE A 137 -4.69 -1.06 15.76
N ALA A 138 -4.45 -0.57 16.98
CA ALA A 138 -5.48 -0.03 17.85
C ALA A 138 -5.17 1.41 18.27
N ILE A 139 -6.23 2.20 18.46
CA ILE A 139 -6.20 3.54 19.10
C ILE A 139 -7.03 3.42 20.38
N GLU A 140 -6.47 3.77 21.53
CA GLU A 140 -7.16 3.63 22.84
C GLU A 140 -7.76 2.24 23.07
N GLU A 141 -6.98 1.19 22.75
CA GLU A 141 -7.39 -0.23 22.79
C GLU A 141 -8.49 -0.65 21.80
N GLN A 142 -9.03 0.27 20.99
CA GLN A 142 -9.99 -0.05 19.94
C GLN A 142 -9.26 -0.43 18.64
N PRO A 143 -9.40 -1.67 18.13
CA PRO A 143 -8.83 -2.05 16.84
C PRO A 143 -9.42 -1.20 15.71
N ILE A 144 -8.57 -0.56 14.91
CA ILE A 144 -8.98 0.30 13.79
C ILE A 144 -8.75 -0.34 12.41
N GLY A 145 -8.05 -1.47 12.37
CA GLY A 145 -7.78 -2.26 11.16
C GLY A 145 -6.34 -2.72 11.05
N ARG A 146 -5.96 -3.12 9.84
CA ARG A 146 -4.64 -3.67 9.50
C ARG A 146 -3.93 -2.80 8.48
N LEU A 147 -2.62 -2.67 8.62
CA LEU A 147 -1.70 -2.19 7.61
C LEU A 147 -0.98 -3.41 7.02
N LEU A 148 -1.05 -3.62 5.70
CA LEU A 148 -0.31 -4.67 5.00
C LEU A 148 0.79 -4.03 4.17
N PHE A 149 2.02 -4.51 4.33
CA PHE A 149 3.20 -3.99 3.63
C PHE A 149 3.82 -5.04 2.73
N GLU A 150 4.28 -4.59 1.57
CA GLU A 150 5.25 -5.28 0.72
C GLU A 150 6.65 -4.81 1.10
N LEU A 151 7.56 -5.74 1.36
CA LEU A 151 8.97 -5.47 1.62
C LEU A 151 9.80 -5.74 0.36
N PHE A 152 10.68 -4.79 0.02
CA PHE A 152 11.55 -4.82 -1.16
C PHE A 152 12.84 -5.60 -0.88
N SER A 153 12.69 -6.88 -0.54
CA SER A 153 13.79 -7.78 -0.16
C SER A 153 14.83 -7.96 -1.27
N ASP A 154 14.47 -7.69 -2.52
CA ASP A 154 15.35 -7.67 -3.68
C ASP A 154 16.32 -6.46 -3.68
N LEU A 155 15.92 -5.34 -3.06
CA LEU A 155 16.71 -4.11 -2.96
C LEU A 155 17.39 -3.94 -1.60
N CYS A 156 16.73 -4.36 -0.52
CA CYS A 156 17.17 -4.17 0.87
C CYS A 156 17.01 -5.46 1.71
N PRO A 157 17.63 -6.60 1.33
CA PRO A 157 17.38 -7.89 1.96
C PRO A 157 17.61 -7.91 3.47
N ARG A 158 18.66 -7.28 3.99
CA ARG A 158 18.95 -7.25 5.44
C ARG A 158 17.95 -6.37 6.19
N THR A 159 17.60 -5.23 5.62
CA THR A 159 16.64 -4.30 6.23
C THR A 159 15.24 -4.94 6.27
N CYS A 160 14.83 -5.58 5.18
CA CYS A 160 13.57 -6.30 5.08
C CYS A 160 13.53 -7.50 6.04
N GLU A 161 14.61 -8.27 6.15
CA GLU A 161 14.67 -9.41 7.09
C GLU A 161 14.59 -8.94 8.55
N ASN A 162 15.27 -7.84 8.90
CA ASN A 162 15.12 -7.24 10.23
C ASN A 162 13.66 -6.89 10.55
N PHE A 163 12.99 -6.18 9.64
CA PHE A 163 11.60 -5.79 9.86
C PHE A 163 10.66 -7.01 9.90
N ARG A 164 10.86 -7.98 9.00
CA ARG A 164 10.09 -9.22 8.94
C ARG A 164 10.20 -10.03 10.24
N ALA A 165 11.42 -10.23 10.74
CA ALA A 165 11.65 -10.97 11.96
C ALA A 165 11.05 -10.27 13.18
N LEU A 166 11.11 -8.94 13.26
CA LEU A 166 10.45 -8.15 14.30
C LEU A 166 8.91 -8.22 14.20
N CYS A 167 8.35 -8.32 13.00
CA CYS A 167 6.92 -8.60 12.82
C CYS A 167 6.56 -10.03 13.28
N ALA A 168 7.36 -11.03 12.90
CA ALA A 168 7.11 -12.44 13.24
C ALA A 168 7.27 -12.73 14.74
N GLY A 169 8.19 -12.04 15.41
CA GLY A 169 8.58 -12.33 16.79
C GLY A 169 9.50 -13.56 16.90
N GLY A 170 9.72 -14.03 18.13
CA GLY A 170 10.55 -15.20 18.43
C GLY A 170 12.06 -14.96 18.51
N ALA A 171 12.61 -13.99 17.78
CA ALA A 171 14.01 -13.58 17.93
C ALA A 171 14.27 -13.02 19.33
N LYS A 172 15.45 -13.29 19.89
CA LYS A 172 15.84 -12.83 21.24
C LYS A 172 17.01 -11.86 21.17
N SER A 173 16.98 -10.82 21.98
CA SER A 173 18.13 -9.93 22.15
C SER A 173 19.30 -10.72 22.72
N ALA A 174 20.47 -10.59 22.09
CA ALA A 174 21.71 -11.16 22.61
C ALA A 174 22.14 -10.50 23.95
N ARG A 175 21.62 -9.32 24.27
CA ARG A 175 22.03 -8.56 25.46
C ARG A 175 21.29 -8.96 26.73
N ASP A 176 20.00 -9.25 26.63
CA ASP A 176 19.16 -9.51 27.81
C ASP A 176 18.08 -10.59 27.59
N GLY A 177 18.09 -11.26 26.44
CA GLY A 177 17.15 -12.34 26.15
C GLY A 177 15.69 -11.88 25.95
N ARG A 178 15.41 -10.57 25.90
CA ARG A 178 14.06 -10.07 25.60
C ARG A 178 13.64 -10.52 24.20
N GLU A 179 12.35 -10.73 24.01
CA GLU A 179 11.82 -10.97 22.67
C GLU A 179 11.88 -9.69 21.83
N LEU A 180 12.38 -9.81 20.61
CA LEU A 180 12.42 -8.75 19.63
C LEU A 180 11.12 -8.85 18.80
N THR A 181 10.15 -8.00 19.11
CA THR A 181 8.87 -7.96 18.40
C THR A 181 8.25 -6.58 18.37
N TYR A 182 7.52 -6.26 17.29
CA TYR A 182 6.69 -5.07 17.22
C TYR A 182 5.37 -5.19 17.98
N LYS A 183 4.96 -6.39 18.36
CA LYS A 183 3.73 -6.60 19.13
C LYS A 183 3.79 -5.79 20.43
N ASN A 184 2.71 -5.07 20.71
CA ASN A 184 2.52 -4.14 21.82
C ASN A 184 3.39 -2.86 21.79
N SER A 185 4.26 -2.68 20.79
CA SER A 185 4.98 -1.41 20.61
C SER A 185 4.03 -0.31 20.12
N VAL A 186 4.41 0.94 20.39
CA VAL A 186 3.58 2.12 20.12
C VAL A 186 4.18 3.00 19.04
N PHE A 187 3.30 3.71 18.32
CA PHE A 187 3.72 4.87 17.54
C PHE A 187 3.95 6.03 18.52
N HIS A 188 5.21 6.39 18.71
CA HIS A 188 5.61 7.32 19.75
C HIS A 188 5.82 8.75 19.23
N ARG A 189 5.83 8.92 17.89
CA ARG A 189 6.01 10.20 17.22
C ARG A 189 5.20 10.24 15.92
N LEU A 190 4.52 11.35 15.67
CA LEU A 190 3.62 11.58 14.55
C LEU A 190 3.70 13.03 14.13
N LEU A 191 4.00 13.27 12.85
CA LEU A 191 3.93 14.59 12.22
C LEU A 191 2.91 14.51 11.08
N LYS A 192 1.76 15.18 11.26
CA LYS A 192 0.68 15.22 10.27
C LYS A 192 1.19 15.76 8.93
N ASN A 193 0.78 15.16 7.81
CA ASN A 193 1.27 15.44 6.45
C ASN A 193 2.75 15.07 6.20
N TRP A 194 3.43 14.41 7.13
CA TRP A 194 4.80 13.94 6.95
C TRP A 194 4.86 12.43 7.14
N TRP A 195 4.90 11.95 8.38
CA TRP A 195 5.05 10.53 8.69
C TRP A 195 4.62 10.21 10.12
N ILE A 196 4.44 8.92 10.37
CA ILE A 196 4.29 8.35 11.71
C ILE A 196 5.44 7.39 12.00
N GLN A 197 6.00 7.44 13.21
CA GLN A 197 7.15 6.65 13.63
C GLN A 197 6.81 5.74 14.82
N GLY A 198 7.23 4.49 14.69
CA GLY A 198 7.04 3.43 15.67
C GLY A 198 8.30 2.59 15.83
N GLY A 199 8.14 1.39 16.37
CA GLY A 199 9.23 0.41 16.45
C GLY A 199 10.26 0.64 17.55
N ASP A 200 10.01 1.53 18.51
CA ASP A 200 10.75 1.50 19.79
C ASP A 200 10.17 0.38 20.66
N ILE A 201 10.68 -0.83 20.43
CA ILE A 201 10.26 -2.07 21.10
C ILE A 201 10.76 -2.21 22.54
N ILE A 202 11.50 -1.21 23.04
CA ILE A 202 12.13 -1.24 24.37
C ILE A 202 11.47 -0.22 25.30
N THR A 203 11.40 1.05 24.90
CA THR A 203 10.95 2.14 25.80
C THR A 203 9.62 2.75 25.38
N GLY A 204 9.22 2.63 24.11
CA GLY A 204 8.02 3.30 23.57
C GLY A 204 8.10 4.83 23.57
N LYS A 205 9.30 5.40 23.66
CA LYS A 205 9.56 6.85 23.76
C LYS A 205 10.47 7.39 22.66
N GLY A 206 10.93 6.53 21.73
CA GLY A 206 11.92 6.85 20.69
C GLY A 206 13.37 6.75 21.16
N GLY A 207 13.57 6.41 22.44
CA GLY A 207 14.86 6.28 23.09
C GLY A 207 15.54 4.92 22.88
N GLY A 208 14.75 3.87 22.61
CA GLY A 208 15.23 2.49 22.53
C GLY A 208 15.11 1.86 21.15
N GLY A 209 14.99 0.54 21.14
CA GLY A 209 14.98 -0.26 19.93
C GLY A 209 16.28 -1.02 19.72
N GLU A 210 16.17 -2.14 19.01
CA GLU A 210 17.28 -3.03 18.70
C GLU A 210 16.92 -3.85 17.45
N SER A 211 17.88 -4.01 16.54
CA SER A 211 17.71 -4.87 15.37
C SER A 211 17.97 -6.34 15.71
N ILE A 212 17.56 -7.25 14.85
CA ILE A 212 17.91 -8.67 14.99
C ILE A 212 19.43 -8.94 14.86
N TYR A 213 20.19 -7.96 14.38
CA TYR A 213 21.65 -8.02 14.22
C TYR A 213 22.40 -7.40 15.41
N GLY A 214 21.69 -6.92 16.43
CA GLY A 214 22.24 -6.18 17.56
C GLY A 214 21.77 -4.72 17.61
N PRO A 215 22.45 -3.85 18.38
CA PRO A 215 21.98 -2.50 18.66
C PRO A 215 21.63 -1.68 17.43
N THR A 216 22.50 -1.72 16.42
CA THR A 216 22.33 -1.00 15.17
C THR A 216 22.92 -1.80 14.00
N PHE A 217 22.47 -1.49 12.78
CA PHE A 217 23.05 -1.96 11.53
C PHE A 217 23.15 -0.83 10.49
N GLU A 218 23.90 -1.10 9.43
CA GLU A 218 24.27 -0.13 8.39
C GLU A 218 23.10 0.28 7.49
N ASP A 219 23.21 1.47 6.87
CA ASP A 219 22.35 1.84 5.75
C ASP A 219 22.64 0.92 4.55
N GLU A 220 21.66 0.15 4.11
CA GLU A 220 21.85 -0.89 3.10
C GLU A 220 21.77 -0.36 1.66
N SER A 221 20.70 0.36 1.33
CA SER A 221 20.48 0.91 -0.02
C SER A 221 19.59 2.15 0.03
N PHE A 222 19.79 3.06 -0.93
CA PHE A 222 18.95 4.24 -1.15
C PHE A 222 18.26 4.20 -2.53
N ALA A 223 18.10 3.00 -3.10
CA ALA A 223 17.48 2.81 -4.42
C ALA A 223 15.97 3.17 -4.42
N VAL A 224 15.30 2.95 -3.29
CA VAL A 224 13.88 3.27 -3.11
C VAL A 224 13.74 4.73 -2.71
N ARG A 225 12.91 5.47 -3.44
CA ARG A 225 12.64 6.89 -3.19
C ARG A 225 11.38 7.09 -2.38
N HIS A 226 11.31 8.18 -1.64
CA HIS A 226 10.15 8.56 -0.83
C HIS A 226 9.11 9.33 -1.65
N GLU A 227 8.64 8.74 -2.75
CA GLU A 227 7.81 9.43 -3.75
C GLU A 227 6.31 9.51 -3.41
N GLY A 228 5.86 8.82 -2.36
CA GLY A 228 4.43 8.69 -2.06
C GLY A 228 4.10 8.48 -0.60
N ARG A 229 2.80 8.38 -0.34
CA ARG A 229 2.17 7.93 0.91
C ARG A 229 2.44 6.43 1.10
N GLY A 230 2.57 6.00 2.34
CA GLY A 230 2.70 4.59 2.72
C GLY A 230 4.10 4.01 2.49
N VAL A 231 5.11 4.81 2.16
CA VAL A 231 6.50 4.34 2.08
C VAL A 231 6.98 3.98 3.49
N LEU A 232 7.52 2.77 3.63
CA LEU A 232 8.08 2.24 4.86
C LEU A 232 9.60 2.44 4.86
N GLY A 233 10.12 3.13 5.87
CA GLY A 233 11.55 3.44 5.98
C GLY A 233 12.10 3.33 7.40
N MET A 234 13.43 3.19 7.50
CA MET A 234 14.13 3.05 8.78
C MET A 234 14.36 4.40 9.44
N ALA A 235 13.97 4.53 10.71
CA ALA A 235 14.40 5.67 11.51
C ALA A 235 15.80 5.40 12.09
N ASN A 236 16.66 6.42 12.05
CA ASN A 236 18.04 6.32 12.54
C ASN A 236 18.46 7.61 13.28
N ARG A 237 19.61 7.56 13.95
CA ARG A 237 20.25 8.69 14.67
C ARG A 237 21.53 9.15 13.96
N GLY A 238 21.52 9.10 12.63
CA GLY A 238 22.69 9.31 11.79
C GLY A 238 23.04 8.06 10.99
N ARG A 239 24.05 8.20 10.12
CA ARG A 239 24.47 7.12 9.21
C ARG A 239 24.76 5.83 9.94
N HIS A 240 24.31 4.72 9.38
CA HIS A 240 24.57 3.37 9.86
C HIS A 240 24.11 3.10 11.31
N THR A 241 23.00 3.74 11.74
CA THR A 241 22.41 3.55 13.07
C THR A 241 20.98 3.02 13.03
N ASN A 242 20.67 2.18 12.05
CA ASN A 242 19.34 1.57 11.90
C ASN A 242 19.13 0.53 13.00
N GLY A 243 17.95 0.52 13.64
CA GLY A 243 17.61 -0.43 14.72
C GLY A 243 16.30 -1.14 14.44
N SER A 244 15.33 -1.03 15.34
CA SER A 244 13.94 -1.46 15.12
C SER A 244 12.99 -0.31 14.78
N GLN A 245 13.41 0.94 14.96
CA GLN A 245 12.50 2.07 14.71
C GLN A 245 12.29 2.27 13.21
N PHE A 246 11.05 2.54 12.83
CA PHE A 246 10.63 2.74 11.44
C PHE A 246 9.64 3.89 11.36
N TYR A 247 9.45 4.42 10.16
CA TYR A 247 8.38 5.36 9.84
C TYR A 247 7.56 4.91 8.64
N ILE A 248 6.32 5.39 8.58
CA ILE A 248 5.42 5.27 7.43
C ILE A 248 5.08 6.68 6.96
N THR A 249 5.31 6.98 5.69
CA THR A 249 5.02 8.31 5.14
C THR A 249 3.52 8.53 4.97
N PHE A 250 3.07 9.76 5.21
CA PHE A 250 1.73 10.22 4.88
C PHE A 250 1.67 10.94 3.52
N GLN A 251 2.80 11.48 3.08
CA GLN A 251 2.99 12.25 1.84
C GLN A 251 4.37 11.97 1.24
N PRO A 252 4.63 12.34 -0.03
CA PRO A 252 5.97 12.31 -0.59
C PRO A 252 6.99 13.07 0.27
N ALA A 253 8.11 12.44 0.57
CA ALA A 253 9.13 12.95 1.50
C ALA A 253 10.55 12.94 0.88
N PRO A 254 10.78 13.61 -0.26
CA PRO A 254 12.05 13.54 -0.99
C PRO A 254 13.27 14.06 -0.22
N HIS A 255 13.06 14.83 0.85
CA HIS A 255 14.13 15.29 1.74
C HIS A 255 14.74 14.15 2.59
N LEU A 256 14.08 12.99 2.67
CA LEU A 256 14.59 11.77 3.31
C LEU A 256 15.46 10.92 2.36
N ASP A 257 15.38 11.15 1.05
CA ASP A 257 16.15 10.40 0.05
C ASP A 257 17.66 10.50 0.35
N LYS A 258 18.36 9.36 0.20
CA LYS A 258 19.81 9.22 0.45
C LYS A 258 20.25 9.50 1.90
N ARG A 259 19.31 9.63 2.84
CA ARG A 259 19.55 9.81 4.28
C ARG A 259 18.94 8.68 5.11
N TYR A 260 17.79 8.18 4.67
CA TYR A 260 17.07 7.10 5.32
C TYR A 260 16.77 6.00 4.29
N VAL A 261 16.90 4.75 4.73
CA VAL A 261 16.63 3.57 3.90
C VAL A 261 15.13 3.36 3.82
N ALA A 262 14.54 3.53 2.65
CA ALA A 262 13.20 3.02 2.33
C ALA A 262 13.31 1.57 1.86
N PHE A 263 12.44 0.70 2.37
CA PHE A 263 12.56 -0.75 2.16
C PHE A 263 11.21 -1.46 1.98
N GLY A 264 10.11 -0.72 1.90
CA GLY A 264 8.81 -1.29 1.62
C GLY A 264 7.74 -0.24 1.34
N GLN A 265 6.53 -0.71 1.06
CA GLN A 265 5.37 0.13 0.81
C GLN A 265 4.09 -0.51 1.37
N LEU A 266 3.17 0.33 1.82
CA LEU A 266 1.81 -0.06 2.18
C LEU A 266 1.07 -0.51 0.92
N ILE A 267 0.37 -1.64 0.98
CA ILE A 267 -0.48 -2.14 -0.12
C ILE A 267 -1.97 -2.24 0.26
N GLU A 268 -2.26 -2.43 1.56
CA GLU A 268 -3.61 -2.34 2.13
C GLU A 268 -3.58 -1.58 3.46
N GLY A 269 -4.70 -0.95 3.82
CA GLY A 269 -4.87 -0.23 5.08
C GLY A 269 -4.79 1.28 4.92
N THR A 270 -5.16 1.82 3.76
CA THR A 270 -5.08 3.28 3.51
C THR A 270 -5.94 4.07 4.50
N GLU A 271 -7.13 3.57 4.83
CA GLU A 271 -8.00 4.18 5.85
C GLU A 271 -7.42 4.10 7.26
N VAL A 272 -6.71 3.01 7.58
CA VAL A 272 -6.04 2.84 8.88
C VAL A 272 -4.92 3.88 9.02
N LEU A 273 -4.13 4.06 7.95
CA LEU A 273 -3.08 5.07 7.92
C LEU A 273 -3.67 6.49 8.01
N GLN A 274 -4.82 6.75 7.37
CA GLN A 274 -5.53 8.02 7.50
C GLN A 274 -6.02 8.29 8.93
N LYS A 275 -6.66 7.30 9.57
CA LYS A 275 -7.09 7.41 10.97
C LYS A 275 -5.92 7.68 11.91
N LEU A 276 -4.77 7.06 11.68
CA LEU A 276 -3.54 7.34 12.41
C LEU A 276 -3.09 8.79 12.22
N GLU A 277 -3.03 9.28 10.97
CA GLU A 277 -2.63 10.65 10.63
C GLU A 277 -3.49 11.73 11.30
N ASP A 278 -4.78 11.44 11.49
CA ASP A 278 -5.73 12.37 12.09
C ASP A 278 -5.69 12.40 13.63
N VAL A 279 -4.89 11.54 14.26
CA VAL A 279 -4.70 11.56 15.71
C VAL A 279 -4.04 12.88 16.15
N PRO A 280 -4.65 13.62 17.11
CA PRO A 280 -4.05 14.83 17.66
C PRO A 280 -2.70 14.55 18.32
N THR A 281 -1.81 15.55 18.33
CA THR A 281 -0.48 15.41 18.93
C THR A 281 -0.15 16.55 19.89
N CYS A 282 0.70 16.26 20.86
CA CYS A 282 1.35 17.24 21.72
C CYS A 282 2.86 17.04 21.62
N ASN A 283 3.59 18.04 21.10
CA ASN A 283 5.03 17.94 20.80
C ASN A 283 5.35 16.71 19.94
N GLU A 284 4.60 16.53 18.85
CA GLU A 284 4.73 15.40 17.92
C GLU A 284 4.42 14.02 18.52
N ARG A 285 4.03 13.93 19.81
CA ARG A 285 3.58 12.69 20.41
C ARG A 285 2.06 12.56 20.26
N PRO A 286 1.53 11.42 19.78
CA PRO A 286 0.08 11.17 19.79
C PRO A 286 -0.52 11.42 21.17
N SER A 287 -1.65 12.15 21.22
CA SER A 287 -2.36 12.46 22.46
C SER A 287 -3.01 11.22 23.09
N VAL A 288 -3.25 10.21 22.27
CA VAL A 288 -3.81 8.92 22.65
C VAL A 288 -2.88 7.80 22.20
N THR A 289 -2.93 6.64 22.87
CA THR A 289 -2.06 5.52 22.54
C THR A 289 -2.47 4.90 21.21
N CYS A 290 -1.57 4.95 20.23
CA CYS A 290 -1.65 4.20 18.98
C CYS A 290 -0.66 3.03 19.05
N ARG A 291 -1.16 1.78 18.98
CA ARG A 291 -0.33 0.60 19.23
C ARG A 291 -0.52 -0.51 18.19
N ILE A 292 0.52 -1.31 18.03
CA ILE A 292 0.50 -2.53 17.23
C ILE A 292 0.03 -3.67 18.14
N ILE A 293 -1.22 -4.11 18.00
CA ILE A 293 -1.80 -5.17 18.85
C ILE A 293 -1.41 -6.58 18.37
N LYS A 294 -1.14 -6.72 17.08
CA LYS A 294 -0.68 -7.96 16.44
C LYS A 294 0.15 -7.61 15.21
N CYS A 295 1.15 -8.42 14.92
CA CYS A 295 1.95 -8.31 13.71
C CYS A 295 2.42 -9.70 13.28
N GLY A 296 2.87 -9.82 12.04
CA GLY A 296 3.38 -11.08 11.52
C GLY A 296 3.71 -11.02 10.04
N THR A 297 4.20 -12.15 9.52
CA THR A 297 4.29 -12.38 8.08
C THR A 297 2.92 -12.70 7.50
N PHE A 298 2.68 -12.27 6.27
CA PHE A 298 1.47 -12.55 5.51
C PHE A 298 1.80 -13.47 4.34
N GLN A 299 1.04 -14.55 4.21
CA GLN A 299 1.10 -15.44 3.05
C GLN A 299 -0.24 -15.32 2.30
N PRO A 300 -0.22 -15.00 0.99
CA PRO A 300 -1.40 -14.92 0.14
C PRO A 300 -2.12 -16.26 -0.05
#